data_AF-A0AAQ3PMM0-F1
#
_entry.id   AF-A0AAQ3PMM0-F1
#
_cell.length_a   1.000
_cell.length_b   1.000
_cell.length_c   1.000
_cell.angle_alpha   90.00
_cell.angle_beta   90.00
_cell.angle_gamma   90.00
#
_symmetry.space_group_name_H-M   'P 1'
#
loop_
_entity.id
_entity.type
_entity.pdbx_description
1 polymer ?
#
loop_
_entity_poly.entity_id
_entity_poly.type
_entity_poly.pdbx_seq_one_letter_code
_entity_poly.pdbx_strand_id
1 'polypeptide(L)'
;MVVRNKVRLVAQGFYQKEGIDYEETFAPVARLEAIRILLAFAASKGFKLQQMDVKSAFLNGFIEEEVYVRQPPGLKSVRFPDRVYKLRKALYGLKQAPRAWYAMLKSFLLKFGFVMGSVDKTLFLLSRGGDTLIVQIYVDDIIFGGSSHALVCSFAEQMSREFEMSLMGELQFFLGLQIKQSPEGTFVHPAKYTKDILKKFDMGDSKPMTTPMNTNTALDANEDAEAVDQKEFRGMIGSLLYLTPTRLDIQFAVCLCARYQASPRTSHRQAVKRIFRYPKFTPELGLWYFSGSSLSLREFSDADDAGCRIDRKSTSDTCQLLGTSLVSWSSRKQASVSLSTTEAEYIAAASCCCQLFWMKATLSDFGLKYGRIPLLVDSTSAISIAKNPVLHSRTKHIDVRFHFLRDHYEKGDIDLIHVVEGVDNALIKGEIES
;
A
#
# COMPACT_ATOMS: atom_id res chain seq x y z
N MET A 1 -0.09 19.11 -32.58
CA MET A 1 -1.17 18.46 -33.33
C MET A 1 -1.98 17.63 -32.35
N VAL A 2 -3.29 17.89 -32.20
CA VAL A 2 -4.15 17.07 -31.33
C VAL A 2 -4.36 15.72 -32.02
N VAL A 3 -3.87 14.63 -31.41
CA VAL A 3 -3.85 13.30 -32.02
C VAL A 3 -5.21 12.59 -31.89
N ARG A 4 -6.02 12.94 -30.88
CA ARG A 4 -7.37 12.40 -30.68
C ARG A 4 -8.18 13.28 -29.72
N ASN A 5 -9.42 13.60 -30.07
CA ASN A 5 -10.37 14.20 -29.13
C ASN A 5 -11.03 13.09 -28.30
N LYS A 6 -10.94 13.18 -26.96
CA LYS A 6 -11.65 12.30 -26.02
C LYS A 6 -12.82 13.06 -25.43
N VAL A 7 -14.02 12.48 -25.54
CA VAL A 7 -15.22 12.93 -24.83
C VAL A 7 -15.69 11.78 -23.96
N ARG A 8 -16.04 12.07 -22.69
CA ARG A 8 -16.58 11.08 -21.75
C ARG A 8 -17.86 11.64 -21.15
N LEU A 9 -18.93 10.85 -21.21
CA LEU A 9 -20.14 11.13 -20.45
C LEU A 9 -19.93 10.67 -19.01
N VAL A 10 -20.12 11.58 -18.05
CA VAL A 10 -19.97 11.31 -16.62
C VAL A 10 -21.28 11.70 -15.94
N ALA A 11 -21.87 10.73 -15.23
CA ALA A 11 -23.05 10.96 -14.41
C ALA A 11 -22.70 11.88 -13.24
N GLN A 12 -23.65 12.74 -12.86
CA GLN A 12 -23.51 13.65 -11.74
C GLN A 12 -23.87 12.94 -10.43
N GLY A 13 -23.08 11.95 -10.01
CA GLY A 13 -23.41 11.11 -8.84
C GLY A 13 -23.49 11.84 -7.51
N PHE A 14 -23.06 13.10 -7.44
CA PHE A 14 -23.30 13.96 -6.28
C PHE A 14 -24.79 14.30 -6.07
N TYR A 15 -25.64 14.12 -7.10
CA TYR A 15 -27.10 14.19 -6.94
C TYR A 15 -27.74 12.88 -6.45
N GLN A 16 -27.01 11.76 -6.43
CA GLN A 16 -27.56 10.48 -5.99
C GLN A 16 -27.76 10.44 -4.47
N LYS A 17 -28.93 9.95 -4.06
CA LYS A 17 -29.35 9.75 -2.68
C LYS A 17 -29.29 8.28 -2.30
N GLU A 18 -28.64 8.00 -1.18
CA GLU A 18 -28.59 6.67 -0.57
C GLU A 18 -30.00 6.19 -0.19
N GLY A 19 -30.29 4.91 -0.39
CA GLY A 19 -31.61 4.31 -0.18
C GLY A 19 -32.65 4.63 -1.26
N ILE A 20 -32.27 5.41 -2.28
CA ILE A 20 -33.11 5.70 -3.46
C ILE A 20 -32.39 5.29 -4.74
N ASP A 21 -31.22 5.88 -4.99
CA ASP A 21 -30.46 5.70 -6.24
C ASP A 21 -29.37 4.61 -6.15
N TYR A 22 -29.03 4.22 -4.93
CA TYR A 22 -28.09 3.16 -4.59
C TYR A 22 -28.27 2.74 -3.12
N GLU A 23 -27.93 1.50 -2.82
CA GLU A 23 -27.88 0.98 -1.44
C GLU A 23 -26.43 0.76 -0.99
N GLU A 24 -25.62 0.10 -1.83
CA GLU A 24 -24.22 -0.22 -1.52
C GLU A 24 -23.25 0.30 -2.59
N THR A 25 -22.11 0.84 -2.14
CA THR A 25 -21.09 1.42 -3.04
C THR A 25 -19.73 0.75 -2.94
N PHE A 26 -19.56 -0.14 -1.96
CA PHE A 26 -18.26 -0.70 -1.63
C PHE A 26 -17.74 -1.63 -2.74
N ALA A 27 -16.51 -1.35 -3.20
CA ALA A 27 -15.72 -2.24 -4.04
C ALA A 27 -14.36 -2.47 -3.36
N PRO A 28 -13.88 -3.73 -3.29
CA PRO A 28 -12.58 -4.00 -2.70
C PRO A 28 -11.45 -3.47 -3.59
N VAL A 29 -10.37 -3.01 -2.95
CA VAL A 29 -9.17 -2.50 -3.61
C VAL A 29 -7.96 -3.17 -2.97
N ALA A 30 -7.04 -3.67 -3.80
CA ALA A 30 -5.83 -4.33 -3.32
C ALA A 30 -4.99 -3.37 -2.47
N ARG A 31 -4.49 -3.88 -1.34
CA ARG A 31 -3.51 -3.16 -0.52
C ARG A 31 -2.16 -3.14 -1.23
N LEU A 32 -1.38 -2.08 -1.03
CA LEU A 32 -0.06 -1.98 -1.66
C LEU A 32 0.92 -3.02 -1.11
N GLU A 33 0.73 -3.43 0.14
CA GLU A 33 1.38 -4.59 0.76
C GLU A 33 1.05 -5.88 0.00
N ALA A 34 -0.21 -6.10 -0.41
CA ALA A 34 -0.62 -7.28 -1.18
C ALA A 34 0.04 -7.31 -2.57
N ILE A 35 0.16 -6.15 -3.21
CA ILE A 35 0.91 -6.02 -4.47
C ILE A 35 2.39 -6.37 -4.27
N ARG A 36 3.04 -5.89 -3.22
CA ARG A 36 4.44 -6.23 -2.92
C ARG A 36 4.62 -7.71 -2.58
N ILE A 37 3.68 -8.31 -1.85
CA ILE A 37 3.63 -9.76 -1.60
C ILE A 37 3.53 -10.52 -2.93
N LEU A 38 2.64 -10.12 -3.84
CA LEU A 38 2.52 -10.72 -5.16
C LEU A 38 3.83 -10.62 -5.96
N LEU A 39 4.47 -9.46 -5.97
CA LEU A 39 5.75 -9.25 -6.66
C LEU A 39 6.85 -10.15 -6.08
N ALA A 40 6.97 -10.22 -4.75
CA ALA A 40 7.94 -11.06 -4.06
C ALA A 40 7.67 -12.56 -4.32
N PHE A 41 6.41 -12.97 -4.24
CA PHE A 41 5.98 -14.35 -4.54
C PHE A 41 6.30 -14.73 -5.98
N ALA A 42 5.92 -13.88 -6.94
CA ALA A 42 6.16 -14.10 -8.36
C ALA A 42 7.67 -14.20 -8.66
N ALA A 43 8.48 -13.28 -8.12
CA ALA A 43 9.93 -13.34 -8.27
C ALA A 43 10.53 -14.63 -7.71
N SER A 44 10.13 -15.04 -6.50
CA SER A 44 10.58 -16.29 -5.87
C SER A 44 10.20 -17.54 -6.68
N LYS A 45 8.99 -17.56 -7.27
CA LYS A 45 8.48 -18.65 -8.11
C LYS A 45 8.93 -18.59 -9.57
N GLY A 46 9.65 -17.54 -9.98
CA GLY A 46 10.04 -17.32 -11.37
C GLY A 46 8.87 -16.99 -12.30
N PHE A 47 7.75 -16.49 -11.75
CA PHE A 47 6.59 -16.10 -12.56
C PHE A 47 6.84 -14.73 -13.18
N LYS A 48 6.65 -14.63 -14.49
CA LYS A 48 6.66 -13.35 -15.20
C LYS A 48 5.27 -12.72 -15.12
N LEU A 49 5.15 -11.60 -14.40
CA LEU A 49 3.90 -10.88 -14.26
C LEU A 49 3.60 -10.03 -15.50
N GLN A 50 2.36 -10.10 -15.93
CA GLN A 50 1.75 -9.34 -17.01
C GLN A 50 0.72 -8.38 -16.42
N GLN A 51 0.40 -7.34 -17.17
CA GLN A 51 -0.67 -6.40 -16.86
C GLN A 51 -1.64 -6.32 -18.03
N MET A 52 -2.90 -6.12 -17.69
CA MET A 52 -3.94 -5.70 -18.62
C MET A 52 -4.80 -4.62 -17.96
N ASP A 53 -5.29 -3.68 -18.76
CA ASP A 53 -6.20 -2.61 -18.32
C ASP A 53 -7.52 -2.73 -19.09
N VAL A 54 -8.64 -2.68 -18.39
CA VAL A 54 -9.95 -2.77 -19.01
C VAL A 54 -10.42 -1.39 -19.44
N LYS A 55 -10.63 -1.21 -20.75
CA LYS A 55 -11.14 0.06 -21.24
C LYS A 55 -12.56 0.27 -20.76
N SER A 56 -12.79 1.48 -20.25
CA SER A 56 -14.11 1.91 -19.81
C SER A 56 -14.74 0.92 -18.82
N ALA A 57 -13.94 0.37 -17.89
CA ALA A 57 -14.29 -0.78 -17.06
C ALA A 57 -15.68 -0.66 -16.41
N PHE A 58 -16.00 0.51 -15.85
CA PHE A 58 -17.30 0.78 -15.22
C PHE A 58 -18.49 0.62 -16.17
N LEU A 59 -18.31 0.83 -17.48
CA LEU A 59 -19.37 0.64 -18.47
C LEU A 59 -19.71 -0.84 -18.73
N ASN A 60 -18.91 -1.77 -18.21
CA ASN A 60 -19.19 -3.20 -18.32
C ASN A 60 -20.08 -3.70 -17.17
N GLY A 61 -20.08 -3.02 -16.02
CA GLY A 61 -20.87 -3.41 -14.86
C GLY A 61 -22.36 -3.14 -15.05
N PHE A 62 -23.21 -4.12 -14.76
CA PHE A 62 -24.66 -3.91 -14.70
C PHE A 62 -25.03 -3.24 -13.38
N ILE A 63 -26.01 -2.34 -13.43
CA ILE A 63 -26.62 -1.77 -12.22
C ILE A 63 -27.96 -2.45 -11.99
N GLU A 64 -28.24 -2.77 -10.73
CA GLU A 64 -29.53 -3.35 -10.33
C GLU A 64 -30.54 -2.25 -10.03
N GLU A 65 -30.05 -1.08 -9.60
CA GLU A 65 -30.89 0.05 -9.25
C GLU A 65 -31.45 0.78 -10.47
N GLU A 66 -32.62 1.38 -10.29
CA GLU A 66 -33.29 2.13 -11.33
C GLU A 66 -32.77 3.57 -11.40
N VAL A 67 -31.67 3.76 -12.15
CA VAL A 67 -31.04 5.08 -12.32
C VAL A 67 -31.42 5.70 -13.65
N TYR A 68 -31.86 6.97 -13.60
CA TYR A 68 -32.13 7.79 -14.78
C TYR A 68 -31.13 8.94 -14.90
N VAL A 69 -30.72 9.25 -16.13
CA VAL A 69 -29.87 10.40 -16.44
C VAL A 69 -30.53 11.31 -17.47
N ARG A 70 -30.25 12.61 -17.37
CA ARG A 70 -30.64 13.56 -18.41
C ARG A 70 -29.96 13.21 -19.74
N GLN A 71 -30.60 13.59 -20.83
CA GLN A 71 -30.00 13.47 -22.15
C GLN A 71 -28.68 14.26 -22.19
N PRO A 72 -27.59 13.72 -22.77
CA PRO A 72 -26.32 14.41 -22.83
C PRO A 72 -26.45 15.77 -23.52
N PRO A 73 -25.77 16.81 -23.02
CA PRO A 73 -25.74 18.10 -23.68
C PRO A 73 -25.34 17.97 -25.16
N GLY A 74 -26.09 18.59 -26.06
CA GLY A 74 -25.87 18.51 -27.52
C GLY A 74 -26.44 17.27 -28.21
N LEU A 75 -26.96 16.28 -27.46
CA LEU A 75 -27.60 15.07 -28.01
C LEU A 75 -29.08 14.95 -27.59
N LYS A 76 -29.74 16.08 -27.34
CA LYS A 76 -31.16 16.12 -26.97
C LYS A 76 -32.02 15.70 -28.17
N SER A 77 -32.89 14.73 -27.98
CA SER A 77 -33.80 14.22 -29.00
C SER A 77 -34.77 15.31 -29.43
N VAL A 78 -34.86 15.54 -30.75
CA VAL A 78 -35.86 16.45 -31.34
C VAL A 78 -37.28 15.92 -31.11
N ARG A 79 -37.46 14.59 -31.17
CA ARG A 79 -38.76 13.93 -31.04
C ARG A 79 -39.21 13.78 -29.59
N PHE A 80 -38.27 13.65 -28.66
CA PHE A 80 -38.54 13.42 -27.24
C PHE A 80 -37.65 14.30 -26.36
N PRO A 81 -37.83 15.64 -26.39
CA PRO A 81 -36.93 16.55 -25.69
C PRO A 81 -36.96 16.35 -24.17
N ASP A 82 -38.11 16.00 -23.60
CA ASP A 82 -38.28 15.97 -22.13
C ASP A 82 -38.11 14.58 -21.52
N ARG A 83 -37.66 13.60 -22.31
CA ARG A 83 -37.35 12.26 -21.80
C ARG A 83 -35.98 12.20 -21.13
N VAL A 84 -35.81 11.19 -20.29
CA VAL A 84 -34.55 10.81 -19.65
C VAL A 84 -34.10 9.42 -20.14
N TYR A 85 -32.83 9.09 -19.96
CA TYR A 85 -32.30 7.77 -20.25
C TYR A 85 -32.27 6.92 -18.99
N LYS A 86 -32.88 5.73 -19.05
CA LYS A 86 -32.69 4.70 -18.02
C LYS A 86 -31.37 4.00 -18.27
N LEU A 87 -30.51 3.95 -17.26
CA LEU A 87 -29.24 3.24 -17.34
C LEU A 87 -29.46 1.74 -17.17
N ARG A 88 -28.81 0.94 -18.01
CA ARG A 88 -28.74 -0.53 -17.87
C ARG A 88 -27.40 -0.99 -17.31
N LYS A 89 -26.35 -0.21 -17.54
CA LYS A 89 -24.99 -0.43 -17.07
C LYS A 89 -24.52 0.81 -16.36
N ALA A 90 -23.51 0.64 -15.50
CA ALA A 90 -22.92 1.73 -14.76
C ALA A 90 -22.28 2.75 -15.70
N LEU A 91 -22.36 4.02 -15.28
CA LEU A 91 -21.65 5.13 -15.92
C LEU A 91 -20.59 5.66 -14.95
N TYR A 92 -19.52 6.22 -15.50
CA TYR A 92 -18.56 7.00 -14.71
C TYR A 92 -19.29 8.07 -13.90
N GLY A 93 -18.89 8.27 -12.66
CA GLY A 93 -19.47 9.25 -11.75
C GLY A 93 -20.66 8.74 -10.94
N LEU A 94 -21.23 7.58 -11.25
CA LEU A 94 -22.16 6.90 -10.34
C LEU A 94 -21.40 6.37 -9.11
N LYS A 95 -22.02 6.47 -7.94
CA LYS A 95 -21.43 6.01 -6.68
C LYS A 95 -21.23 4.48 -6.63
N GLN A 96 -22.11 3.71 -7.24
CA GLN A 96 -22.04 2.24 -7.27
C GLN A 96 -21.25 1.67 -8.46
N ALA A 97 -20.74 2.51 -9.37
CA ALA A 97 -20.07 2.04 -10.58
C ALA A 97 -18.86 1.10 -10.34
N PRO A 98 -17.96 1.39 -9.38
CA PRO A 98 -16.84 0.48 -9.08
C PRO A 98 -17.31 -0.89 -8.58
N ARG A 99 -18.37 -0.91 -7.76
CA ARG A 99 -18.97 -2.15 -7.23
C ARG A 99 -19.57 -2.99 -8.36
N ALA A 100 -20.36 -2.37 -9.23
CA ALA A 100 -20.96 -3.02 -10.39
C ALA A 100 -19.91 -3.65 -11.31
N TRP A 101 -18.81 -2.93 -11.57
CA TRP A 101 -17.68 -3.45 -12.33
C TRP A 101 -17.02 -4.65 -11.64
N TYR A 102 -16.65 -4.51 -10.37
CA TYR A 102 -16.01 -5.59 -9.62
C TYR A 102 -16.91 -6.83 -9.55
N ALA A 103 -18.22 -6.67 -9.34
CA ALA A 103 -19.17 -7.79 -9.31
C ALA A 103 -19.23 -8.55 -10.64
N MET A 104 -19.21 -7.82 -11.77
CA MET A 104 -19.15 -8.41 -13.11
C MET A 104 -17.85 -9.21 -13.31
N LEU A 105 -16.70 -8.59 -13.06
CA LEU A 105 -15.40 -9.24 -13.23
C LEU A 105 -15.23 -10.44 -12.29
N LYS A 106 -15.62 -10.32 -11.02
CA LYS A 106 -15.64 -11.44 -10.06
C LYS A 106 -16.47 -12.59 -10.58
N SER A 107 -17.69 -12.32 -11.05
CA SER A 107 -18.59 -13.37 -11.56
C SER A 107 -17.99 -14.08 -12.77
N PHE A 108 -17.31 -13.34 -13.65
CA PHE A 108 -16.59 -13.91 -14.78
C PHE A 108 -15.44 -14.83 -14.33
N LEU A 109 -14.57 -14.37 -13.43
CA LEU A 109 -13.44 -15.15 -12.92
C LEU A 109 -13.88 -16.42 -12.20
N LEU A 110 -14.91 -16.33 -11.36
CA LEU A 110 -15.45 -17.50 -10.66
C LEU A 110 -16.04 -18.54 -11.63
N LYS A 111 -16.75 -18.09 -12.68
CA LYS A 111 -17.24 -18.99 -13.75
C LYS A 111 -16.09 -19.66 -14.51
N PHE A 112 -14.94 -19.00 -14.61
CA PHE A 112 -13.76 -19.55 -15.25
C PHE A 112 -12.99 -20.57 -14.35
N GLY A 113 -13.44 -20.74 -13.10
CA GLY A 113 -12.89 -21.70 -12.15
C GLY A 113 -11.84 -21.12 -11.20
N PHE A 114 -11.71 -19.79 -11.12
CA PHE A 114 -10.87 -19.17 -10.10
C PHE A 114 -11.48 -19.32 -8.71
N VAL A 115 -10.62 -19.43 -7.71
CA VAL A 115 -10.93 -19.30 -6.29
C VAL A 115 -10.48 -17.92 -5.83
N MET A 116 -11.39 -17.20 -5.18
CA MET A 116 -11.11 -15.86 -4.62
C MET A 116 -10.42 -15.99 -3.26
N GLY A 117 -9.48 -15.09 -2.96
CA GLY A 117 -8.79 -15.01 -1.68
C GLY A 117 -9.75 -14.90 -0.48
N SER A 118 -9.38 -15.54 0.62
CA SER A 118 -10.11 -15.51 1.88
C SER A 118 -9.99 -14.15 2.57
N VAL A 119 -8.82 -13.51 2.47
CA VAL A 119 -8.54 -12.20 3.07
C VAL A 119 -8.65 -11.09 2.04
N ASP A 120 -7.85 -11.17 0.98
CA ASP A 120 -7.86 -10.19 -0.10
C ASP A 120 -8.88 -10.60 -1.17
N LYS A 121 -10.01 -9.90 -1.20
CA LYS A 121 -11.09 -10.15 -2.18
C LYS A 121 -10.71 -9.71 -3.59
N THR A 122 -9.56 -9.09 -3.79
CA THR A 122 -9.04 -8.74 -5.12
C THR A 122 -8.03 -9.75 -5.66
N LEU A 123 -7.65 -10.75 -4.87
CA LEU A 123 -6.78 -11.86 -5.26
C LEU A 123 -7.62 -13.06 -5.75
N PHE A 124 -7.22 -13.64 -6.88
CA PHE A 124 -7.85 -14.80 -7.48
C PHE A 124 -6.77 -15.81 -7.91
N LEU A 125 -6.99 -17.09 -7.61
CA LEU A 125 -6.08 -18.16 -7.95
C LEU A 125 -6.81 -19.22 -8.77
N LEU A 126 -6.14 -19.73 -9.80
CA LEU A 126 -6.60 -20.84 -10.62
C LEU A 126 -5.54 -21.93 -10.58
N SER A 127 -5.94 -23.15 -10.21
CA SER A 127 -5.10 -24.33 -10.31
C SER A 127 -5.65 -25.29 -11.37
N ARG A 128 -4.81 -25.68 -12.34
CA ARG A 128 -5.17 -26.63 -13.41
C ARG A 128 -4.00 -27.58 -13.67
N GLY A 129 -4.18 -28.87 -13.38
CA GLY A 129 -3.17 -29.88 -13.70
C GLY A 129 -1.80 -29.66 -13.06
N GLY A 130 -1.75 -29.03 -11.88
CA GLY A 130 -0.50 -28.65 -11.20
C GLY A 130 0.00 -27.24 -11.56
N ASP A 131 -0.47 -26.66 -12.66
CA ASP A 131 -0.20 -25.26 -12.97
C ASP A 131 -1.03 -24.32 -12.10
N THR A 132 -0.44 -23.18 -11.77
CA THR A 132 -1.09 -22.12 -11.00
C THR A 132 -1.04 -20.81 -11.78
N LEU A 133 -2.17 -20.11 -11.83
CA LEU A 133 -2.30 -18.75 -12.33
C LEU A 133 -2.84 -17.88 -11.20
N ILE A 134 -2.19 -16.75 -10.97
CA ILE A 134 -2.55 -15.77 -9.96
C ILE A 134 -2.98 -14.50 -10.67
N VAL A 135 -4.07 -13.91 -10.21
CA VAL A 135 -4.65 -12.67 -10.72
C VAL A 135 -4.94 -11.76 -9.53
N GLN A 136 -4.45 -10.53 -9.61
CA GLN A 136 -4.68 -9.48 -8.62
C GLN A 136 -5.32 -8.28 -9.31
N ILE A 137 -6.47 -7.86 -8.79
CA ILE A 137 -7.28 -6.78 -9.36
C ILE A 137 -7.03 -5.49 -8.58
N TYR A 138 -6.82 -4.39 -9.30
CA TYR A 138 -6.82 -3.05 -8.75
C TYR A 138 -7.71 -2.15 -9.61
N VAL A 139 -8.99 -2.09 -9.25
CA VAL A 139 -10.00 -1.31 -9.96
C VAL A 139 -10.08 -1.73 -11.44
N ASP A 140 -9.47 -0.97 -12.36
CA ASP A 140 -9.50 -1.21 -13.82
C ASP A 140 -8.23 -1.96 -14.30
N ASP A 141 -7.16 -1.96 -13.48
CA ASP A 141 -5.91 -2.66 -13.73
C ASP A 141 -5.95 -4.09 -13.19
N ILE A 142 -5.40 -5.04 -13.96
CA ILE A 142 -5.31 -6.45 -13.58
C ILE A 142 -3.86 -6.89 -13.77
N ILE A 143 -3.22 -7.31 -12.67
CA ILE A 143 -1.91 -7.95 -12.69
C ILE A 143 -2.12 -9.46 -12.65
N PHE A 144 -1.39 -10.20 -13.47
CA PHE A 144 -1.52 -11.65 -13.48
C PHE A 144 -0.23 -12.35 -13.90
N GLY A 145 -0.04 -13.58 -13.48
CA GLY A 145 1.08 -14.42 -13.87
C GLY A 145 0.97 -15.80 -13.26
N GLY A 146 1.74 -16.75 -13.77
CA GLY A 146 1.62 -18.14 -13.36
C GLY A 146 2.79 -19.00 -13.78
N SER A 147 2.71 -20.29 -13.40
CA SER A 147 3.73 -21.30 -13.70
C SER A 147 3.83 -21.66 -15.18
N SER A 148 2.74 -21.48 -15.93
CA SER A 148 2.64 -21.88 -17.33
C SER A 148 2.31 -20.70 -18.22
N HIS A 149 3.17 -20.46 -19.20
CA HIS A 149 2.96 -19.43 -20.21
C HIS A 149 1.66 -19.68 -21.01
N ALA A 150 1.33 -20.94 -21.30
CA ALA A 150 0.09 -21.30 -21.99
C ALA A 150 -1.14 -20.90 -21.17
N LEU A 151 -1.12 -21.10 -19.85
CA LEU A 151 -2.21 -20.72 -18.96
C LEU A 151 -2.38 -19.19 -18.88
N VAL A 152 -1.26 -18.46 -18.81
CA VAL A 152 -1.24 -16.98 -18.84
C VAL A 152 -1.83 -16.44 -20.15
N CYS A 153 -1.41 -16.98 -21.30
CA CYS A 153 -1.93 -16.57 -22.61
C CYS A 153 -3.41 -16.91 -22.77
N SER A 154 -3.83 -18.12 -22.34
CA SER A 154 -5.23 -18.53 -22.39
C SER A 154 -6.13 -17.59 -21.58
N PHE A 155 -5.68 -17.18 -20.39
CA PHE A 155 -6.41 -16.20 -19.58
C PHE A 155 -6.50 -14.83 -20.26
N ALA A 156 -5.39 -14.33 -20.80
CA ALA A 156 -5.36 -13.07 -21.53
C ALA A 156 -6.33 -13.07 -22.74
N GLU A 157 -6.36 -14.16 -23.51
CA GLU A 157 -7.29 -14.30 -24.63
C GLU A 157 -8.76 -14.27 -24.19
N GLN A 158 -9.10 -14.94 -23.09
CA GLN A 158 -10.48 -14.97 -22.60
C GLN A 158 -10.92 -13.62 -22.08
N MET A 159 -10.07 -12.95 -21.30
CA MET A 159 -10.30 -11.58 -20.86
C MET A 159 -10.52 -10.65 -22.05
N SER A 160 -9.75 -10.81 -23.12
CA SER A 160 -9.88 -10.01 -24.36
C SER A 160 -11.11 -10.35 -25.20
N ARG A 161 -11.68 -11.55 -25.05
CA ARG A 161 -12.94 -11.93 -25.69
C ARG A 161 -14.15 -11.38 -24.94
N GLU A 162 -14.09 -11.35 -23.61
CA GLU A 162 -15.19 -10.89 -22.77
C GLU A 162 -15.22 -9.35 -22.64
N PHE A 163 -14.05 -8.72 -22.50
CA PHE A 163 -13.94 -7.29 -22.21
C PHE A 163 -13.05 -6.59 -23.25
N GLU A 164 -13.34 -5.31 -23.49
CA GLU A 164 -12.46 -4.49 -24.33
C GLU A 164 -11.20 -4.14 -23.55
N MET A 165 -10.10 -4.84 -23.85
CA MET A 165 -8.82 -4.63 -23.17
C MET A 165 -7.99 -3.56 -23.86
N SER A 166 -7.16 -2.86 -23.07
CA SER A 166 -6.04 -2.05 -23.56
C SER A 166 -4.74 -2.87 -23.49
N LEU A 167 -3.60 -2.17 -23.62
CA LEU A 167 -2.25 -2.72 -23.75
C LEU A 167 -2.04 -3.98 -22.88
N MET A 168 -1.76 -5.10 -23.51
CA MET A 168 -1.31 -6.32 -22.84
C MET A 168 0.20 -6.39 -22.91
N GLY A 169 0.85 -6.69 -21.79
CA GLY A 169 2.27 -6.91 -21.80
C GLY A 169 2.86 -7.09 -20.41
N GLU A 170 4.19 -7.15 -20.38
CA GLU A 170 4.95 -7.25 -19.15
C GLU A 170 4.58 -6.12 -18.19
N LEU A 171 4.41 -6.46 -16.92
CA LEU A 171 4.22 -5.49 -15.85
C LEU A 171 5.47 -4.60 -15.75
N GLN A 172 5.36 -3.37 -16.26
CA GLN A 172 6.44 -2.37 -16.26
C GLN A 172 6.13 -1.16 -15.38
N PHE A 173 4.85 -0.82 -15.21
CA PHE A 173 4.42 0.34 -14.44
C PHE A 173 3.10 0.04 -13.73
N PHE A 174 3.05 0.21 -12.42
CA PHE A 174 1.82 -0.02 -11.66
C PHE A 174 1.72 0.92 -10.47
N LEU A 175 0.65 1.72 -10.39
CA LEU A 175 0.44 2.72 -9.33
C LEU A 175 1.67 3.63 -9.11
N GLY A 176 2.35 4.02 -10.18
CA GLY A 176 3.56 4.86 -10.12
C GLY A 176 4.84 4.13 -9.71
N LEU A 177 4.77 2.84 -9.43
CA LEU A 177 5.92 1.95 -9.31
C LEU A 177 6.44 1.59 -10.70
N GLN A 178 7.74 1.69 -10.94
CA GLN A 178 8.37 1.13 -12.13
C GLN A 178 8.93 -0.23 -11.79
N ILE A 179 8.68 -1.20 -12.67
CA ILE A 179 8.96 -2.60 -12.42
C ILE A 179 9.81 -3.13 -13.56
N LYS A 180 10.94 -3.75 -13.22
CA LYS A 180 11.82 -4.46 -14.17
C LYS A 180 11.92 -5.91 -13.70
N GLN A 181 11.50 -6.84 -14.55
CA GLN A 181 11.52 -8.27 -14.22
C GLN A 181 12.59 -8.98 -15.05
N SER A 182 13.50 -9.68 -14.40
CA SER A 182 14.57 -10.47 -15.01
C SER A 182 14.62 -11.88 -14.41
N PRO A 183 15.43 -12.81 -14.97
CA PRO A 183 15.64 -14.12 -14.36
C PRO A 183 16.19 -14.07 -12.93
N GLU A 184 16.90 -13.01 -12.57
CA GLU A 184 17.50 -12.78 -11.23
C GLU A 184 16.49 -12.22 -10.22
N GLY A 185 15.30 -11.79 -10.66
CA GLY A 185 14.27 -11.25 -9.79
C GLY A 185 13.47 -10.09 -10.37
N THR A 186 12.83 -9.34 -9.48
CA THR A 186 12.03 -8.16 -9.83
C THR A 186 12.56 -6.94 -9.09
N PHE A 187 12.88 -5.89 -9.84
CA PHE A 187 13.30 -4.60 -9.30
C PHE A 187 12.16 -3.59 -9.39
N VAL A 188 11.85 -2.95 -8.26
CA VAL A 188 10.79 -1.94 -8.14
C VAL A 188 11.42 -0.61 -7.76
N HIS A 189 11.28 0.41 -8.60
CA HIS A 189 11.90 1.72 -8.36
C HIS A 189 11.00 2.89 -8.76
N PRO A 190 11.15 4.08 -8.16
CA PRO A 190 10.28 5.22 -8.44
C PRO A 190 10.91 6.31 -9.30
N ALA A 191 11.99 6.04 -10.03
CA ALA A 191 12.86 7.06 -10.65
C ALA A 191 12.11 8.16 -11.46
N LYS A 192 11.13 7.77 -12.28
CA LYS A 192 10.28 8.66 -13.06
C LYS A 192 9.45 9.57 -12.14
N TYR A 193 8.78 8.98 -11.14
CA TYR A 193 7.98 9.75 -10.19
C TYR A 193 8.85 10.69 -9.36
N THR A 194 10.04 10.25 -8.92
CA THR A 194 11.05 11.09 -8.26
C THR A 194 11.39 12.31 -9.11
N LYS A 195 11.67 12.11 -10.42
CA LYS A 195 11.96 13.22 -11.33
C LYS A 195 10.77 14.18 -11.48
N ASP A 196 9.56 13.64 -11.58
CA ASP A 196 8.33 14.43 -11.73
C ASP A 196 8.06 15.29 -10.49
N ILE A 197 8.20 14.75 -9.28
CA ILE A 197 8.00 15.53 -8.05
C ILE A 197 9.11 16.55 -7.81
N LEU A 198 10.37 16.24 -8.19
CA LEU A 198 11.47 17.21 -8.11
C LEU A 198 11.21 18.40 -9.04
N LYS A 199 10.71 18.15 -10.26
CA LYS A 199 10.31 19.20 -11.19
C LYS A 199 9.12 20.00 -10.68
N LYS A 200 8.10 19.32 -10.15
CA LYS A 200 6.86 19.94 -9.63
C LYS A 200 7.11 20.98 -8.54
N PHE A 201 8.10 20.75 -7.68
CA PHE A 201 8.43 21.64 -6.54
C PHE A 201 9.71 22.44 -6.75
N ASP A 202 10.18 22.58 -8.00
CA ASP A 202 11.38 23.35 -8.34
C ASP A 202 12.65 22.91 -7.58
N MET A 203 12.78 21.60 -7.37
CA MET A 203 13.91 20.98 -6.68
C MET A 203 14.91 20.34 -7.67
N GLY A 204 14.69 20.49 -8.97
CA GLY A 204 15.51 19.91 -10.04
C GLY A 204 16.99 20.31 -9.97
N ASP A 205 17.28 21.58 -9.66
CA ASP A 205 18.65 22.12 -9.60
C ASP A 205 19.20 22.22 -8.16
N SER A 206 18.42 21.78 -7.16
CA SER A 206 18.85 21.82 -5.76
C SER A 206 20.08 20.95 -5.48
N LYS A 207 21.01 21.38 -4.61
CA LYS A 207 22.18 20.58 -4.25
C LYS A 207 21.74 19.25 -3.60
N PRO A 208 22.19 18.07 -4.02
CA PRO A 208 21.77 16.80 -3.39
C PRO A 208 22.18 16.74 -1.90
N MET A 209 21.47 15.92 -1.13
CA MET A 209 21.79 15.62 0.27
C MET A 209 21.96 14.11 0.44
N THR A 210 22.90 13.68 1.28
CA THR A 210 23.21 12.26 1.51
C THR A 210 22.30 11.59 2.52
N THR A 211 21.49 12.36 3.27
CA THR A 211 20.52 11.84 4.23
C THR A 211 19.19 12.59 4.14
N PRO A 212 18.05 11.92 4.40
CA PRO A 212 16.73 12.54 4.33
C PRO A 212 16.51 13.58 5.44
N MET A 213 17.14 13.39 6.59
CA MET A 213 17.03 14.23 7.78
C MET A 213 18.37 14.32 8.52
N ASN A 214 18.56 15.33 9.37
CA ASN A 214 19.73 15.38 10.25
C ASN A 214 19.44 14.55 11.51
N THR A 215 20.43 13.86 12.06
CA THR A 215 20.28 13.04 13.28
C THR A 215 19.81 13.87 14.47
N ASN A 216 20.19 15.14 14.52
CA ASN A 216 19.78 16.11 15.56
C ASN A 216 18.59 16.97 15.13
N THR A 217 17.82 16.61 14.08
CA THR A 217 16.66 17.42 13.65
C THR A 217 15.58 17.41 14.73
N ALA A 218 15.44 18.56 15.39
CA ALA A 218 14.38 18.85 16.33
C ALA A 218 13.32 19.73 15.66
N LEU A 219 12.20 19.13 15.23
CA LEU A 219 11.03 19.92 14.81
C LEU A 219 10.12 20.14 16.02
N ASP A 220 9.67 21.37 16.19
CA ASP A 220 8.68 21.80 17.19
C ASP A 220 7.61 22.68 16.52
N ALA A 221 6.58 23.10 17.25
CA ALA A 221 5.49 23.88 16.67
C ALA A 221 5.94 25.22 16.07
N ASN A 222 7.04 25.78 16.60
CA ASN A 222 7.65 27.06 16.21
C ASN A 222 6.62 28.14 15.83
N GLU A 223 5.70 28.46 16.75
CA GLU A 223 4.52 29.29 16.44
C GLU A 223 4.88 30.72 16.02
N ASP A 224 6.03 31.22 16.48
CA ASP A 224 6.58 32.54 16.17
C ASP A 224 7.26 32.59 14.79
N ALA A 225 7.59 31.44 14.20
CA ALA A 225 8.16 31.40 12.86
C ALA A 225 7.11 31.71 11.78
N GLU A 226 7.58 32.23 10.66
CA GLU A 226 6.76 32.54 9.49
C GLU A 226 5.92 31.31 9.07
N ALA A 227 4.62 31.54 8.93
CA ALA A 227 3.66 30.54 8.49
C ALA A 227 3.89 30.19 7.02
N VAL A 228 3.71 28.92 6.69
CA VAL A 228 3.80 28.41 5.31
C VAL A 228 2.39 28.10 4.80
N ASP A 229 2.16 28.28 3.49
CA ASP A 229 0.89 27.91 2.88
C ASP A 229 0.57 26.42 3.10
N GLN A 230 -0.60 26.14 3.66
CA GLN A 230 -1.01 24.78 4.01
C GLN A 230 -1.19 23.91 2.77
N LYS A 231 -1.64 24.49 1.65
CA LYS A 231 -1.91 23.75 0.42
C LYS A 231 -0.59 23.34 -0.26
N GLU A 232 0.39 24.25 -0.32
CA GLU A 232 1.76 23.97 -0.76
C GLU A 232 2.35 22.83 0.09
N PHE A 233 2.37 22.99 1.42
CA PHE A 233 2.99 22.03 2.33
C PHE A 233 2.33 20.64 2.27
N ARG A 234 0.99 20.57 2.28
CA ARG A 234 0.25 19.31 2.10
C ARG A 234 0.51 18.69 0.73
N GLY A 235 0.64 19.51 -0.31
CA GLY A 235 1.03 19.06 -1.64
C GLY A 235 2.40 18.41 -1.66
N MET A 236 3.39 19.00 -0.98
CA MET A 236 4.74 18.45 -0.84
C MET A 236 4.74 17.13 -0.07
N ILE A 237 4.11 17.09 1.11
CA ILE A 237 3.99 15.89 1.94
C ILE A 237 3.26 14.77 1.19
N GLY A 238 2.12 15.06 0.57
CA GLY A 238 1.36 14.08 -0.20
C GLY A 238 2.17 13.49 -1.35
N SER A 239 2.97 14.32 -2.05
CA SER A 239 3.85 13.84 -3.10
C SER A 239 4.97 12.93 -2.59
N LEU A 240 5.55 13.22 -1.42
CA LEU A 240 6.55 12.35 -0.79
C LEU A 240 5.94 11.07 -0.21
N LEU A 241 4.75 11.14 0.38
CA LEU A 241 4.02 9.96 0.86
C LEU A 241 3.78 8.96 -0.26
N TYR A 242 3.52 9.42 -1.48
CA TYR A 242 3.40 8.55 -2.65
C TYR A 242 4.73 7.89 -3.08
N LEU A 243 5.88 8.43 -2.67
CA LEU A 243 7.20 7.86 -2.91
C LEU A 243 7.57 6.79 -1.87
N THR A 244 7.09 6.97 -0.63
CA THR A 244 7.40 6.10 0.51
C THR A 244 7.17 4.59 0.29
N PRO A 245 6.23 4.11 -0.54
CA PRO A 245 6.06 2.68 -0.79
C PRO A 245 7.20 1.98 -1.53
N THR A 246 8.19 2.72 -2.02
CA THR A 246 9.45 2.19 -2.58
C THR A 246 10.68 2.68 -1.85
N ARG A 247 10.49 3.61 -0.91
CA ARG A 247 11.54 4.40 -0.27
C ARG A 247 11.31 4.41 1.24
N LEU A 248 11.54 3.26 1.86
CA LEU A 248 11.48 3.09 3.33
C LEU A 248 12.44 4.07 4.03
N ASP A 249 13.60 4.30 3.44
CA ASP A 249 14.64 5.23 3.89
C ASP A 249 14.14 6.67 4.13
N ILE A 250 13.07 7.13 3.48
CA ILE A 250 12.47 8.46 3.74
C ILE A 250 11.21 8.43 4.61
N GLN A 251 10.69 7.24 4.92
CA GLN A 251 9.40 7.04 5.59
C GLN A 251 9.30 7.85 6.89
N PHE A 252 10.26 7.65 7.79
CA PHE A 252 10.29 8.33 9.09
C PHE A 252 10.30 9.86 8.93
N ALA A 253 11.22 10.37 8.09
CA ALA A 253 11.39 11.80 7.87
C ALA A 253 10.11 12.46 7.33
N VAL A 254 9.43 11.81 6.38
CA VAL A 254 8.16 12.26 5.81
C VAL A 254 7.05 12.24 6.86
N CYS A 255 6.92 11.13 7.60
CA CYS A 255 5.92 10.97 8.65
C CYS A 255 6.09 11.97 9.80
N LEU A 256 7.33 12.30 10.17
CA LEU A 256 7.63 13.33 11.17
C LEU A 256 7.19 14.72 10.68
N CYS A 257 7.54 15.09 9.45
CA CYS A 257 7.16 16.38 8.87
C CYS A 257 5.65 16.51 8.66
N ALA A 258 4.96 15.41 8.32
CA ALA A 258 3.51 15.40 8.09
C ALA A 258 2.70 15.81 9.35
N ARG A 259 3.26 15.66 10.55
CA ARG A 259 2.62 16.08 11.83
C ARG A 259 2.26 17.57 11.86
N TYR A 260 2.97 18.38 11.08
CA TYR A 260 2.84 19.84 11.06
C TYR A 260 1.93 20.37 9.94
N GLN A 261 1.25 19.49 9.18
CA GLN A 261 0.43 19.88 8.02
C GLN A 261 -0.78 20.78 8.33
N ALA A 262 -1.18 20.86 9.60
CA ALA A 262 -2.27 21.73 10.04
C ALA A 262 -1.80 23.19 10.20
N SER A 263 -0.56 23.41 10.61
CA SER A 263 0.02 24.74 10.82
C SER A 263 1.53 24.72 10.52
N PRO A 264 1.94 24.58 9.25
CA PRO A 264 3.34 24.47 8.88
C PRO A 264 4.08 25.80 8.99
N ARG A 265 5.39 25.71 9.22
CA ARG A 265 6.30 26.84 9.46
C ARG A 265 7.50 26.75 8.52
N THR A 266 8.27 27.84 8.40
CA THR A 266 9.45 27.87 7.51
C THR A 266 10.47 26.76 7.84
N SER A 267 10.69 26.43 9.12
CA SER A 267 11.51 25.30 9.55
C SER A 267 10.99 23.94 9.02
N HIS A 268 9.68 23.71 9.11
CA HIS A 268 9.03 22.51 8.55
C HIS A 268 9.22 22.41 7.05
N ARG A 269 9.01 23.51 6.31
CA ARG A 269 9.20 23.54 4.86
C ARG A 269 10.65 23.26 4.48
N GLN A 270 11.62 23.80 5.23
CA GLN A 270 13.04 23.52 5.01
C GLN A 270 13.38 22.05 5.22
N ALA A 271 12.83 21.42 6.26
CA ALA A 271 12.98 19.98 6.50
C ALA A 271 12.40 19.15 5.34
N VAL A 272 11.21 19.47 4.86
CA VAL A 272 10.61 18.79 3.70
C VAL A 272 11.44 19.00 2.43
N LYS A 273 11.94 20.22 2.17
CA LYS A 273 12.87 20.48 1.05
C LYS A 273 14.15 19.66 1.17
N ARG A 274 14.68 19.44 2.39
CA ARG A 274 15.82 18.53 2.59
C ARG A 274 15.47 17.11 2.16
N ILE A 275 14.29 16.60 2.53
CA ILE A 275 13.85 15.26 2.13
C ILE A 275 13.85 15.15 0.61
N PHE A 276 13.31 16.12 -0.14
CA PHE A 276 13.36 16.11 -1.61
C PHE A 276 14.78 16.01 -2.19
N ARG A 277 15.78 16.63 -1.53
CA ARG A 277 17.18 16.63 -2.00
C ARG A 277 17.84 15.25 -1.86
N TYR A 278 17.29 14.34 -1.06
CA TYR A 278 17.86 13.02 -0.84
C TYR A 278 17.54 12.00 -1.94
N PRO A 279 16.28 11.84 -2.41
CA PRO A 279 15.99 11.05 -3.61
C PRO A 279 16.71 11.55 -4.87
N LYS A 280 17.11 12.83 -4.93
CA LYS A 280 18.01 13.34 -5.98
C LYS A 280 19.42 12.76 -5.89
N PHE A 281 19.93 12.52 -4.67
CA PHE A 281 21.22 11.86 -4.44
C PHE A 281 21.17 10.37 -4.77
N THR A 282 20.02 9.71 -4.51
CA THR A 282 19.82 8.27 -4.72
C THR A 282 18.68 7.99 -5.74
N PRO A 283 18.81 8.40 -7.02
CA PRO A 283 17.71 8.32 -7.98
C PRO A 283 17.35 6.90 -8.38
N GLU A 284 18.32 5.98 -8.31
CA GLU A 284 18.17 4.57 -8.67
C GLU A 284 17.87 3.66 -7.48
N LEU A 285 17.67 4.20 -6.27
CA LEU A 285 17.33 3.38 -5.11
C LEU A 285 15.90 2.84 -5.25
N GLY A 286 15.75 1.53 -5.01
CA GLY A 286 14.49 0.81 -5.11
C GLY A 286 14.55 -0.52 -4.36
N LEU A 287 13.48 -1.32 -4.48
CA LEU A 287 13.35 -2.62 -3.83
C LEU A 287 13.75 -3.72 -4.80
N TRP A 288 14.57 -4.66 -4.32
CA TRP A 288 14.94 -5.85 -5.08
C TRP A 288 14.27 -7.10 -4.50
N TYR A 289 13.56 -7.84 -5.34
CA TYR A 289 12.96 -9.13 -5.00
C TYR A 289 13.67 -10.23 -5.77
N PHE A 290 14.61 -10.92 -5.12
CA PHE A 290 15.47 -11.92 -5.76
C PHE A 290 14.70 -13.18 -6.17
N SER A 291 15.02 -13.71 -7.35
CA SER A 291 14.65 -15.07 -7.70
C SER A 291 15.37 -16.06 -6.79
N GLY A 292 14.66 -17.09 -6.31
CA GLY A 292 15.20 -18.03 -5.32
C GLY A 292 15.19 -17.52 -3.87
N SER A 293 14.73 -16.29 -3.60
CA SER A 293 14.45 -15.88 -2.22
C SER A 293 13.45 -16.86 -1.59
N SER A 294 13.74 -17.32 -0.37
CA SER A 294 12.78 -18.15 0.37
C SER A 294 11.47 -17.38 0.59
N LEU A 295 10.36 -18.07 0.80
CA LEU A 295 9.10 -17.44 1.18
C LEU A 295 8.88 -17.51 2.69
N SER A 296 9.95 -17.42 3.49
CA SER A 296 9.87 -17.39 4.97
C SER A 296 9.42 -16.01 5.45
N LEU A 297 8.59 -15.92 6.49
CA LEU A 297 8.15 -14.62 7.02
C LEU A 297 9.02 -14.21 8.20
N ARG A 298 9.49 -12.96 8.23
CA ARG A 298 10.24 -12.36 9.34
C ARG A 298 9.80 -10.93 9.53
N GLU A 299 9.77 -10.48 10.78
CA GLU A 299 9.29 -9.14 11.13
C GLU A 299 10.17 -8.48 12.17
N PHE A 300 10.27 -7.17 12.08
CA PHE A 300 11.00 -6.36 13.03
C PHE A 300 10.12 -5.24 13.55
N SER A 301 10.30 -4.90 14.83
CA SER A 301 9.68 -3.73 15.45
C SER A 301 10.70 -2.97 16.28
N ASP A 302 10.57 -1.66 16.29
CA ASP A 302 11.35 -0.71 17.09
C ASP A 302 10.43 0.45 17.50
N ALA A 303 10.77 1.16 18.57
CA ALA A 303 10.09 2.37 18.98
C ALA A 303 11.03 3.42 19.56
N ASP A 304 10.83 4.68 19.18
CA ASP A 304 11.42 5.78 19.94
C ASP A 304 10.74 5.92 21.33
N ASP A 305 11.42 6.55 22.30
CA ASP A 305 10.82 6.88 23.59
C ASP A 305 10.52 8.37 23.70
N ALA A 306 9.23 8.68 23.77
CA ALA A 306 8.70 10.04 23.85
C ALA A 306 9.31 10.99 22.79
N GLY A 307 9.53 10.49 21.57
CA GLY A 307 10.24 11.22 20.51
C GLY A 307 9.50 12.47 20.02
N CYS A 308 8.17 12.53 20.14
CA CYS A 308 7.44 13.76 19.82
C CYS A 308 7.61 14.82 20.92
N ARG A 309 8.24 15.95 20.58
CA ARG A 309 8.46 17.05 21.54
C ARG A 309 7.18 17.76 22.00
N ILE A 310 6.09 17.65 21.24
CA ILE A 310 4.83 18.35 21.52
C ILE A 310 3.98 17.57 22.52
N ASP A 311 3.68 16.32 22.22
CA ASP A 311 2.76 15.50 23.01
C ASP A 311 3.43 14.32 23.71
N ARG A 312 4.77 14.21 23.63
CA ARG A 312 5.60 13.16 24.23
C ARG A 312 5.20 11.74 23.82
N LYS A 313 4.49 11.60 22.69
CA LYS A 313 4.16 10.29 22.13
C LYS A 313 5.33 9.71 21.37
N SER A 314 5.50 8.41 21.51
CA SER A 314 6.51 7.64 20.79
C SER A 314 6.15 7.45 19.32
N THR A 315 7.13 7.04 18.51
CA THR A 315 6.97 6.58 17.13
C THR A 315 7.27 5.08 17.09
N SER A 316 6.33 4.29 16.59
CA SER A 316 6.53 2.87 16.32
C SER A 316 6.94 2.68 14.87
N ASP A 317 8.02 1.93 14.67
CA ASP A 317 8.52 1.53 13.37
C ASP A 317 8.43 0.01 13.23
N THR A 318 7.99 -0.46 12.06
CA THR A 318 7.82 -1.89 11.78
C THR A 318 8.28 -2.22 10.38
N CYS A 319 8.87 -3.40 10.19
CA CYS A 319 9.37 -3.87 8.91
C CYS A 319 9.06 -5.37 8.75
N GLN A 320 8.46 -5.78 7.64
CA GLN A 320 8.12 -7.18 7.37
C GLN A 320 8.72 -7.66 6.05
N LEU A 321 9.44 -8.78 6.10
CA LEU A 321 10.10 -9.41 4.96
C LEU A 321 9.52 -10.78 4.65
N LEU A 322 9.34 -11.04 3.35
CA LEU A 322 9.10 -12.35 2.79
C LEU A 322 10.42 -12.86 2.18
N GLY A 323 11.13 -13.70 2.93
CA GLY A 323 12.50 -14.11 2.67
C GLY A 323 13.44 -12.94 2.87
N THR A 324 14.01 -12.49 1.76
CA THR A 324 14.83 -11.28 1.67
C THR A 324 14.07 -10.09 1.08
N SER A 325 12.81 -10.29 0.67
CA SER A 325 12.00 -9.26 0.03
C SER A 325 11.26 -8.42 1.07
N LEU A 326 11.54 -7.12 1.12
CA LEU A 326 10.80 -6.17 1.95
C LEU A 326 9.40 -5.90 1.36
N VAL A 327 8.34 -6.31 2.05
CA VAL A 327 6.96 -6.29 1.49
C VAL A 327 5.99 -5.39 2.26
N SER A 328 6.29 -5.05 3.51
CA SER A 328 5.48 -4.16 4.33
C SER A 328 6.36 -3.42 5.33
N TRP A 329 6.00 -2.18 5.63
CA TRP A 329 6.65 -1.37 6.66
C TRP A 329 5.75 -0.23 7.08
N SER A 330 6.03 0.36 8.24
CA SER A 330 5.33 1.54 8.72
C SER A 330 6.19 2.35 9.69
N SER A 331 5.95 3.67 9.72
CA SER A 331 6.44 4.58 10.76
C SER A 331 5.28 5.42 11.26
N ARG A 332 4.87 5.22 12.52
CA ARG A 332 3.62 5.79 13.04
C ARG A 332 3.80 6.33 14.44
N LYS A 333 3.37 7.58 14.65
CA LYS A 333 3.23 8.14 16.00
C LYS A 333 2.18 7.32 16.77
N GLN A 334 2.55 6.84 17.95
CA GLN A 334 1.66 6.09 18.83
C GLN A 334 0.45 6.92 19.24
N ALA A 335 -0.67 6.26 19.49
CA ALA A 335 -1.93 6.93 19.84
C ALA A 335 -1.89 7.49 21.28
N SER A 336 -1.21 6.79 22.18
CA SER A 336 -1.01 7.16 23.60
C SER A 336 0.44 7.50 23.90
N VAL A 337 0.66 8.22 25.00
CA VAL A 337 1.99 8.41 25.59
C VAL A 337 2.38 7.13 26.31
N SER A 338 3.58 6.64 26.04
CA SER A 338 4.18 5.51 26.73
C SER A 338 4.90 6.01 27.97
N LEU A 339 4.79 5.29 29.09
CA LEU A 339 5.41 5.69 30.36
C LEU A 339 6.84 5.16 30.53
N SER A 340 7.32 4.35 29.58
CA SER A 340 8.68 3.85 29.53
C SER A 340 9.06 3.41 28.11
N THR A 341 10.36 3.33 27.82
CA THR A 341 10.91 2.69 26.61
C THR A 341 10.32 1.30 26.39
N THR A 342 10.21 0.51 27.46
CA THR A 342 9.65 -0.85 27.43
C THR A 342 8.19 -0.87 26.98
N GLU A 343 7.39 0.11 27.42
CA GLU A 343 5.99 0.23 27.00
C GLU A 343 5.89 0.63 25.52
N ALA A 344 6.71 1.59 25.08
CA ALA A 344 6.74 2.01 23.68
C ALA A 344 7.07 0.85 22.74
N GLU A 345 8.09 0.06 23.11
CA GLU A 345 8.53 -1.13 22.37
C GLU A 345 7.47 -2.23 22.35
N TYR A 346 6.82 -2.47 23.49
CA TYR A 346 5.74 -3.45 23.57
C TYR A 346 4.56 -3.08 22.67
N ILE A 347 4.23 -1.79 22.56
CA ILE A 347 3.19 -1.27 21.65
C ILE A 347 3.61 -1.46 20.19
N ALA A 348 4.86 -1.17 19.84
CA ALA A 348 5.37 -1.38 18.48
C ALA A 348 5.34 -2.86 18.09
N ALA A 349 5.82 -3.75 18.97
CA ALA A 349 5.78 -5.20 18.77
C ALA A 349 4.33 -5.72 18.63
N ALA A 350 3.39 -5.23 19.44
CA ALA A 350 1.98 -5.59 19.31
C ALA A 350 1.38 -5.15 17.97
N SER A 351 1.68 -3.94 17.52
CA SER A 351 1.25 -3.45 16.20
C SER A 351 1.86 -4.26 15.06
N CYS A 352 3.13 -4.65 15.18
CA CYS A 352 3.82 -5.49 14.22
C CYS A 352 3.16 -6.88 14.14
N CYS A 353 2.87 -7.49 15.30
CA CYS A 353 2.14 -8.74 15.41
C CYS A 353 0.74 -8.68 14.76
N CYS A 354 0.00 -7.57 14.87
CA CYS A 354 -1.28 -7.41 14.15
C CYS A 354 -1.10 -7.51 12.63
N GLN A 355 -0.06 -6.86 12.09
CA GLN A 355 0.26 -6.88 10.67
C GLN A 355 0.63 -8.30 10.21
N LEU A 356 1.35 -9.05 11.06
CA LEU A 356 1.70 -10.45 10.82
C LEU A 356 0.50 -11.32 10.53
N PHE A 357 -0.57 -11.21 11.31
CA PHE A 357 -1.74 -12.07 11.12
C PHE A 357 -2.42 -11.81 9.79
N TRP A 358 -2.51 -10.54 9.40
CA TRP A 358 -3.01 -10.19 8.08
C TRP A 358 -2.12 -10.78 6.97
N MET A 359 -0.80 -10.71 7.11
CA MET A 359 0.14 -11.29 6.15
C MET A 359 0.07 -12.82 6.11
N LYS A 360 0.07 -13.50 7.26
CA LYS A 360 -0.05 -14.96 7.39
C LYS A 360 -1.32 -15.48 6.73
N ALA A 361 -2.44 -14.80 6.96
CA ALA A 361 -3.72 -15.16 6.36
C ALA A 361 -3.72 -14.88 4.83
N THR A 362 -3.15 -13.75 4.40
CA THR A 362 -2.98 -13.45 2.96
C THR A 362 -2.11 -14.48 2.26
N LEU A 363 -0.95 -14.83 2.83
CA LEU A 363 -0.02 -15.81 2.25
C LEU A 363 -0.59 -17.24 2.25
N SER A 364 -1.55 -17.54 3.14
CA SER A 364 -2.31 -18.79 3.09
C SER A 364 -3.13 -18.91 1.81
N ASP A 365 -3.64 -17.80 1.27
CA ASP A 365 -4.30 -17.78 -0.05
C ASP A 365 -3.32 -18.11 -1.19
N PHE A 366 -2.01 -17.84 -1.01
CA PHE A 366 -0.94 -18.27 -1.93
C PHE A 366 -0.49 -19.73 -1.71
N GLY A 367 -1.17 -20.47 -0.83
CA GLY A 367 -0.82 -21.85 -0.48
C GLY A 367 0.37 -21.98 0.48
N LEU A 368 0.82 -20.88 1.09
CA LEU A 368 1.94 -20.86 2.03
C LEU A 368 1.41 -20.98 3.45
N LYS A 369 1.85 -22.01 4.17
CA LYS A 369 1.49 -22.23 5.57
C LYS A 369 2.69 -21.93 6.45
N TYR A 370 2.44 -21.15 7.50
CA TYR A 370 3.45 -20.78 8.48
C TYR A 370 3.03 -21.30 9.85
N GLY A 371 4.00 -21.90 10.54
CA GLY A 371 3.86 -22.20 11.96
C GLY A 371 4.11 -20.94 12.78
N ARG A 372 5.08 -21.06 13.69
CA ARG A 372 5.52 -19.97 14.55
C ARG A 372 6.48 -19.05 13.81
N ILE A 373 6.21 -17.74 13.84
CA ILE A 373 6.94 -16.76 13.01
C ILE A 373 7.84 -15.88 13.88
N PRO A 374 9.11 -15.66 13.49
CA PRO A 374 10.01 -14.77 14.22
C PRO A 374 9.55 -13.31 14.20
N LEU A 375 9.30 -12.74 15.38
CA LEU A 375 9.18 -11.30 15.62
C LEU A 375 10.45 -10.84 16.34
N LEU A 376 11.25 -10.04 15.66
CA LEU A 376 12.53 -9.53 16.11
C LEU A 376 12.32 -8.18 16.82
N VAL A 377 12.73 -8.10 18.09
CA VAL A 377 12.55 -6.93 18.96
C VAL A 377 13.86 -6.68 19.70
N ASP A 378 14.28 -5.42 19.84
CA ASP A 378 15.53 -5.06 20.52
C ASP A 378 15.37 -4.87 22.04
N SER A 379 14.13 -4.73 22.54
CA SER A 379 13.84 -4.60 23.95
C SER A 379 13.66 -5.94 24.67
N THR A 380 14.72 -6.38 25.38
CA THR A 380 14.67 -7.56 26.27
C THR A 380 13.56 -7.48 27.32
N SER A 381 13.26 -6.29 27.84
CA SER A 381 12.17 -6.06 28.79
C SER A 381 10.80 -6.28 28.16
N ALA A 382 10.57 -5.77 26.94
CA ALA A 382 9.32 -5.98 26.21
C ALA A 382 9.10 -7.47 25.90
N ILE A 383 10.16 -8.16 25.47
CA ILE A 383 10.14 -9.61 25.26
C ILE A 383 9.77 -10.34 26.55
N SER A 384 10.37 -9.95 27.68
CA SER A 384 10.11 -10.60 28.97
C SER A 384 8.65 -10.44 29.42
N ILE A 385 8.04 -9.26 29.19
CA ILE A 385 6.62 -8.98 29.49
C ILE A 385 5.69 -9.82 28.60
N ALA A 386 6.06 -10.03 27.34
CA ALA A 386 5.27 -10.85 26.43
C ALA A 386 5.35 -12.34 26.76
N LYS A 387 6.50 -12.83 27.25
CA LYS A 387 6.71 -14.25 27.56
C LYS A 387 6.19 -14.68 28.94
N ASN A 388 6.10 -13.76 29.90
CA ASN A 388 5.79 -14.10 31.29
C ASN A 388 4.55 -13.36 31.80
N PRO A 389 3.45 -14.06 32.14
CA PRO A 389 2.22 -13.43 32.63
C PRO A 389 2.31 -12.92 34.09
N VAL A 390 3.38 -13.22 34.82
CA VAL A 390 3.49 -13.03 36.28
C VAL A 390 4.04 -11.65 36.69
N LEU A 391 4.19 -10.70 35.76
CA LEU A 391 4.85 -9.41 36.05
C LEU A 391 3.95 -8.38 36.77
N HIS A 392 4.61 -7.65 37.69
CA HIS A 392 4.14 -6.78 38.77
C HIS A 392 3.01 -5.75 38.48
N SER A 393 2.42 -5.22 39.56
CA SER A 393 1.46 -4.09 39.58
C SER A 393 1.86 -2.86 38.74
N ARG A 394 3.15 -2.69 38.41
CA ARG A 394 3.71 -1.60 37.60
C ARG A 394 3.51 -1.73 36.08
N THR A 395 3.08 -2.88 35.57
CA THR A 395 2.79 -3.08 34.13
C THR A 395 1.30 -3.28 33.85
N LYS A 396 0.44 -3.16 34.87
CA LYS A 396 -1.01 -3.39 34.77
C LYS A 396 -1.69 -2.49 33.73
N HIS A 397 -1.19 -1.27 33.53
CA HIS A 397 -1.71 -0.34 32.52
C HIS A 397 -1.40 -0.78 31.08
N ILE A 398 -0.27 -1.46 30.87
CA ILE A 398 0.08 -2.12 29.59
C ILE A 398 -0.78 -3.37 29.42
N ASP A 399 -0.95 -4.13 30.50
CA ASP A 399 -1.65 -5.42 30.55
C ASP A 399 -3.10 -5.30 30.03
N VAL A 400 -3.86 -4.31 30.49
CA VAL A 400 -5.27 -4.16 30.07
C VAL A 400 -5.41 -3.73 28.60
N ARG A 401 -4.43 -3.02 28.03
CA ARG A 401 -4.56 -2.36 26.72
C ARG A 401 -3.88 -3.11 25.56
N PHE A 402 -2.85 -3.91 25.82
CA PHE A 402 -1.97 -4.46 24.77
C PHE A 402 -1.71 -5.98 24.87
N HIS A 403 -2.53 -6.74 25.63
CA HIS A 403 -2.41 -8.20 25.81
C HIS A 403 -2.40 -9.04 24.52
N PHE A 404 -2.81 -8.44 23.40
CA PHE A 404 -2.78 -9.06 22.07
C PHE A 404 -1.45 -9.78 21.77
N LEU A 405 -0.31 -9.14 22.07
CA LEU A 405 1.01 -9.74 21.80
C LEU A 405 1.28 -10.98 22.66
N ARG A 406 0.90 -10.94 23.95
CA ARG A 406 1.07 -12.05 24.89
C ARG A 406 0.20 -13.24 24.50
N ASP A 407 -1.08 -13.00 24.23
CA ASP A 407 -2.04 -14.03 23.83
C ASP A 407 -1.56 -14.80 22.59
N HIS A 408 -1.02 -14.10 21.59
CA HIS A 408 -0.48 -14.75 20.39
C HIS A 408 0.87 -15.44 20.58
N TYR A 409 1.68 -15.01 21.55
CA TYR A 409 2.85 -15.78 21.98
C TYR A 409 2.43 -17.10 22.64
N GLU A 410 1.48 -17.06 23.58
CA GLU A 410 0.99 -18.24 24.31
C GLU A 410 0.26 -19.24 23.40
N LYS A 411 -0.44 -18.76 22.36
CA LYS A 411 -1.04 -19.59 21.29
C LYS A 411 -0.02 -20.25 20.37
N GLY A 412 1.26 -19.86 20.45
CA GLY A 412 2.33 -20.38 19.60
C GLY A 412 2.34 -19.81 18.19
N ASP A 413 1.69 -18.67 17.95
CA ASP A 413 1.67 -18.02 16.63
C ASP A 413 2.99 -17.32 16.29
N ILE A 414 3.67 -16.76 17.30
CA ILE A 414 4.91 -15.98 17.16
C ILE A 414 6.03 -16.47 18.08
N ASP A 415 7.27 -16.29 17.65
CA ASP A 415 8.46 -16.43 18.49
C ASP A 415 9.21 -15.11 18.62
N LEU A 416 9.31 -14.62 19.84
CA LEU A 416 9.98 -13.36 20.15
C LEU A 416 11.48 -13.58 20.30
N ILE A 417 12.24 -12.99 19.39
CA ILE A 417 13.70 -13.10 19.32
C ILE A 417 14.32 -11.74 19.58
N HIS A 418 15.27 -11.70 20.51
CA HIS A 418 16.05 -10.50 20.77
C HIS A 418 17.09 -10.29 19.68
N VAL A 419 17.21 -9.06 19.18
CA VAL A 419 18.25 -8.67 18.22
C VAL A 419 19.13 -7.59 18.82
N VAL A 420 20.44 -7.75 18.66
CA VAL A 420 21.45 -6.79 19.13
C VAL A 420 21.55 -5.64 18.12
N GLU A 421 21.64 -4.40 18.60
CA GLU A 421 21.83 -3.20 17.76
C GLU A 421 22.97 -3.40 16.73
N GLY A 422 22.64 -3.33 15.43
CA GLY A 422 23.55 -3.64 14.32
C GLY A 422 22.85 -3.61 12.95
N VAL A 423 23.45 -4.24 11.92
CA VAL A 423 23.08 -4.17 10.48
C VAL A 423 21.59 -4.42 10.18
N ASP A 424 20.88 -5.20 11.00
CA ASP A 424 19.46 -5.45 10.83
C ASP A 424 18.56 -4.27 11.27
N ASN A 425 19.07 -3.37 12.13
CA ASN A 425 18.37 -2.17 12.61
C ASN A 425 18.43 -1.00 11.60
N ALA A 426 19.42 -1.02 10.69
CA ALA A 426 19.55 -0.07 9.57
C ALA A 426 18.28 0.01 8.71
N LEU A 427 17.61 -1.14 8.55
CA LEU A 427 16.35 -1.24 7.80
C LEU A 427 15.19 -0.52 8.50
N ILE A 428 15.19 -0.42 9.83
CA ILE A 428 14.08 0.13 10.61
C ILE A 428 14.33 1.61 10.95
N LYS A 429 15.56 1.95 11.37
CA LYS A 429 15.97 3.33 11.71
C LYS A 429 16.22 4.22 10.49
N GLY A 430 16.13 3.67 9.26
CA GLY A 430 16.41 4.40 8.02
C GLY A 430 17.89 4.71 7.82
N GLU A 431 18.78 4.07 8.58
CA GLU A 431 20.23 4.18 8.50
C GLU A 431 20.77 3.13 7.51
N ILE A 432 20.33 3.17 6.26
CA ILE A 432 21.00 2.39 5.20
C ILE A 432 22.32 3.11 4.91
N GLU A 433 23.40 2.71 5.59
CA GLU A 433 24.75 3.04 5.14
C GLU A 433 24.99 2.41 3.76
N SER A 434 25.54 3.24 2.89
CA SER A 434 25.68 3.10 1.43
C SER A 434 26.42 1.87 0.95
#